data_AF-A0A255TEX0-F1
#
_entry.id   AF-A0A255TEX0-F1
#
_cell.length_a   1.000
_cell.length_b   1.000
_cell.length_c   1.000
_cell.angle_alpha   90.00
_cell.angle_beta   90.00
_cell.angle_gamma   90.00
#
_symmetry.space_group_name_H-M   'P 1'
#
loop_
_entity.id
_entity.type
_entity.pdbx_description
1 polymer ?
#
loop_
_entity_poly.entity_id
_entity_poly.type
_entity_poly.pdbx_seq_one_letter_code
_entity_poly.pdbx_strand_id
1 'polypeptide(L)'
;MKKIIIFTLLLLLTTLPSTAKGIKTHMDGMRQHGGARSAIPSVKWLTKSLHMLHYKIMKIYSILSVILVTLCFFACKSNKENEYEPEYEPLTIKNYAEVSLGDTTNLIITGGSGNIIVEGNDKVDISTAQNDKQKITLIGKEIGTTNIFVRDKITNESCSIEVNVIFPFLTLNFEKEEGNHLNIRSNSLFVLVASEDSICYAFSYNNMQFKYNDIPIMKGIYHISQNGTMLSFDLKGGNSTFEHTFKLKNDNVAYLLSNMSSINKLPKTYLTASFTDIETGIDFPHVFIGNKVYKTLPKRE
;
A
#
# COMPACT_ATOMS: atom_id res chain seq x y z
N MET A 1 -24.81 -26.66 -3.76
CA MET A 1 -25.45 -27.84 -3.14
C MET A 1 -26.74 -27.54 -2.36
N LYS A 2 -26.89 -26.44 -1.61
CA LYS A 2 -28.11 -26.14 -0.83
C LYS A 2 -29.43 -26.04 -1.64
N LYS A 3 -29.40 -25.55 -2.89
CA LYS A 3 -30.61 -25.40 -3.72
C LYS A 3 -31.17 -26.73 -4.28
N ILE A 4 -30.33 -27.75 -4.44
CA ILE A 4 -30.73 -29.04 -5.02
C ILE A 4 -31.55 -29.86 -4.02
N ILE A 5 -31.16 -29.84 -2.74
CA ILE A 5 -31.80 -30.65 -1.68
C ILE A 5 -33.24 -30.17 -1.39
N ILE A 6 -33.49 -28.87 -1.42
CA ILE A 6 -34.83 -28.30 -1.20
C ILE A 6 -35.79 -28.68 -2.34
N PHE A 7 -35.28 -28.73 -3.59
CA PHE A 7 -36.08 -29.07 -4.76
C PHE A 7 -36.50 -30.56 -4.75
N THR A 8 -35.63 -31.45 -4.30
CA THR A 8 -35.94 -32.89 -4.18
C THR A 8 -36.95 -33.17 -3.07
N LEU A 9 -36.92 -32.41 -1.96
CA LEU A 9 -37.87 -32.55 -0.86
C LEU A 9 -39.28 -32.09 -1.27
N LEU A 10 -39.39 -31.04 -2.07
CA LEU A 10 -40.68 -30.51 -2.57
C LEU A 10 -41.35 -31.45 -3.59
N LEU A 11 -40.55 -32.16 -4.39
CA LEU A 11 -41.07 -33.16 -5.35
C LEU A 11 -41.67 -34.39 -4.65
N LEU A 12 -41.09 -34.82 -3.53
CA LEU A 12 -41.57 -35.99 -2.77
C LEU A 12 -42.86 -35.73 -1.99
N LEU A 13 -43.13 -34.47 -1.61
CA LEU A 13 -44.34 -34.08 -0.89
C LEU A 13 -45.57 -33.90 -1.80
N THR A 14 -45.38 -33.67 -3.10
CA THR A 14 -46.47 -33.38 -4.05
C THR A 14 -47.04 -34.61 -4.75
N THR A 15 -46.36 -35.77 -4.69
CA THR A 15 -46.76 -37.00 -5.40
C THR A 15 -47.69 -37.93 -4.60
N LEU A 16 -48.11 -37.56 -3.39
CA LEU A 16 -48.75 -38.48 -2.44
C LEU A 16 -50.30 -38.49 -2.33
N PRO A 17 -51.11 -37.65 -3.02
CA PRO A 17 -52.56 -37.87 -3.04
C PRO A 17 -53.13 -38.01 -4.47
N SER A 18 -52.76 -39.06 -5.22
CA SER A 18 -53.50 -39.40 -6.46
C SER A 18 -53.92 -40.88 -6.58
N THR A 19 -53.27 -41.80 -5.86
CA THR A 19 -53.55 -43.24 -5.98
C THR A 19 -54.72 -43.73 -5.11
N ALA A 20 -55.13 -42.99 -4.07
CA ALA A 20 -56.25 -43.39 -3.22
C ALA A 20 -57.65 -43.15 -3.85
N LYS A 21 -57.76 -42.25 -4.84
CA LYS A 21 -59.05 -41.86 -5.45
C LYS A 21 -59.50 -42.80 -6.58
N GLY A 22 -58.56 -43.49 -7.24
CA GLY A 22 -58.85 -44.37 -8.39
C GLY A 22 -59.40 -45.75 -8.04
N ILE A 23 -59.21 -46.22 -6.80
CA ILE A 23 -59.67 -47.57 -6.39
C ILE A 23 -61.15 -47.56 -5.98
N LYS A 24 -61.69 -46.41 -5.54
CA LYS A 24 -63.08 -46.31 -5.08
C LYS A 24 -64.11 -46.36 -6.22
N THR A 25 -63.78 -45.80 -7.39
CA THR A 25 -64.71 -45.71 -8.53
C THR A 25 -64.87 -47.02 -9.31
N HIS A 26 -63.94 -47.97 -9.19
CA HIS A 26 -64.02 -49.25 -9.91
C HIS A 26 -64.82 -50.33 -9.17
N MET A 27 -65.11 -50.14 -7.87
CA MET A 27 -65.81 -51.14 -7.04
C MET A 27 -67.34 -50.94 -6.99
N ASP A 28 -67.86 -49.73 -7.25
CA ASP A 28 -69.31 -49.48 -7.27
C ASP A 28 -69.98 -49.99 -8.56
N GLY A 29 -69.21 -50.27 -9.62
CA GLY A 29 -69.72 -50.79 -10.89
C GLY A 29 -69.96 -52.31 -10.95
N MET A 30 -69.45 -53.10 -9.99
CA MET A 30 -69.54 -54.57 -10.03
C MET A 30 -70.69 -55.17 -9.21
N ARG A 31 -71.62 -54.35 -8.69
CA ARG A 31 -72.69 -54.82 -7.81
C ARG A 31 -74.04 -55.12 -8.51
N GLN A 32 -74.07 -55.22 -9.84
CA GLN A 32 -75.26 -55.67 -10.56
C GLN A 32 -74.92 -56.89 -11.44
N HIS A 33 -75.72 -57.94 -11.23
CA HIS A 33 -75.79 -59.26 -11.92
C HIS A 33 -75.22 -60.48 -11.15
N GLY A 34 -76.15 -61.19 -10.51
CA GLY A 34 -76.42 -62.62 -10.77
C GLY A 34 -75.41 -63.68 -10.30
N GLY A 35 -75.70 -64.27 -9.14
CA GLY A 35 -75.76 -65.73 -8.92
C GLY A 35 -74.55 -66.62 -9.25
N ALA A 36 -73.72 -66.93 -8.25
CA ALA A 36 -73.19 -68.28 -7.97
C ALA A 36 -72.47 -68.26 -6.61
N ARG A 37 -72.82 -69.20 -5.71
CA ARG A 37 -72.16 -69.36 -4.41
C ARG A 37 -70.83 -70.11 -4.61
N SER A 38 -69.72 -69.38 -4.57
CA SER A 38 -68.41 -69.93 -4.19
C SER A 38 -67.92 -69.18 -2.95
N ALA A 39 -67.34 -69.88 -1.98
CA ALA A 39 -66.90 -69.35 -0.70
C ALA A 39 -65.80 -68.27 -0.87
N ILE A 40 -66.21 -67.01 -0.95
CA ILE A 40 -65.32 -65.85 -0.91
C ILE A 40 -65.11 -65.50 0.57
N PRO A 41 -63.87 -65.44 1.10
CA PRO A 41 -63.64 -64.98 2.47
C PRO A 41 -64.22 -63.58 2.64
N SER A 42 -64.97 -63.34 3.73
CA SER A 42 -65.76 -62.12 3.90
C SER A 42 -64.92 -60.87 3.60
N VAL A 43 -65.44 -59.97 2.76
CA VAL A 43 -64.81 -58.70 2.34
C VAL A 43 -64.29 -57.90 3.55
N LYS A 44 -64.93 -58.05 4.72
CA LYS A 44 -64.52 -57.46 6.02
C LYS A 44 -63.12 -57.87 6.48
N TRP A 45 -62.69 -59.11 6.20
CA TRP A 45 -61.39 -59.63 6.61
C TRP A 45 -60.25 -59.07 5.76
N LEU A 46 -60.48 -58.97 4.44
CA LEU A 46 -59.55 -58.37 3.49
C LEU A 46 -59.36 -56.87 3.75
N THR A 47 -60.44 -56.14 4.05
CA THR A 47 -60.33 -54.70 4.38
C THR A 47 -59.58 -54.46 5.68
N LYS A 48 -59.77 -55.30 6.71
CA LYS A 48 -59.07 -55.16 8.00
C LYS A 48 -57.58 -55.52 7.87
N SER A 49 -57.25 -56.52 7.05
CA SER A 49 -55.87 -56.90 6.73
C SER A 49 -55.14 -55.79 5.94
N LEU A 50 -55.80 -55.21 4.93
CA LEU A 50 -55.27 -54.07 4.18
C LEU A 50 -55.06 -52.82 5.05
N HIS A 51 -55.99 -52.52 5.97
CA HIS A 51 -55.86 -51.39 6.89
C HIS A 51 -54.69 -51.58 7.88
N MET A 52 -54.48 -52.81 8.35
CA MET A 52 -53.34 -53.17 9.21
C MET A 52 -52.01 -53.08 8.46
N LEU A 53 -51.98 -53.48 7.17
CA LEU A 53 -50.80 -53.34 6.32
C LEU A 53 -50.48 -51.85 6.07
N HIS A 54 -51.49 -51.04 5.76
CA HIS A 54 -51.34 -49.59 5.55
C HIS A 54 -50.81 -48.89 6.81
N TYR A 55 -51.33 -49.26 7.99
CA TYR A 55 -50.87 -48.71 9.27
C TYR A 55 -49.42 -49.09 9.58
N LYS A 56 -49.01 -50.35 9.31
CA LYS A 56 -47.62 -50.78 9.44
C LYS A 56 -46.69 -50.02 8.50
N ILE A 57 -47.10 -49.83 7.25
CA ILE A 57 -46.35 -49.08 6.23
C ILE A 57 -46.19 -47.61 6.64
N MET A 58 -47.27 -46.93 7.07
CA MET A 58 -47.20 -45.54 7.54
C MET A 58 -46.31 -45.39 8.77
N LYS A 59 -46.31 -46.35 9.70
CA LYS A 59 -45.44 -46.34 10.88
C LYS A 59 -43.97 -46.49 10.51
N ILE A 60 -43.66 -47.33 9.51
CA ILE A 60 -42.30 -47.47 8.97
C ILE A 60 -41.82 -46.17 8.31
N TYR A 61 -42.65 -45.53 7.47
CA TYR A 61 -42.30 -44.24 6.86
C TYR A 61 -42.11 -43.12 7.89
N SER A 62 -42.92 -43.11 8.96
CA SER A 62 -42.74 -42.16 10.05
C SER A 62 -41.39 -42.37 10.76
N ILE A 63 -41.01 -43.60 11.09
CA ILE A 63 -39.71 -43.91 11.71
C ILE A 63 -38.56 -43.56 10.76
N LEU A 64 -38.68 -43.89 9.47
CA LEU A 64 -37.67 -43.58 8.46
C LEU A 64 -37.50 -42.07 8.27
N SER A 65 -38.58 -41.29 8.36
CA SER A 65 -38.54 -39.83 8.30
C SER A 65 -37.81 -39.21 9.50
N VAL A 66 -37.99 -39.77 10.70
CA VAL A 66 -37.30 -39.31 11.91
C VAL A 66 -35.79 -39.64 11.86
N ILE A 67 -35.44 -40.82 11.31
CA ILE A 67 -34.04 -41.22 11.07
C ILE A 67 -33.38 -40.31 10.03
N LEU A 68 -34.09 -39.96 8.95
CA LEU A 68 -33.57 -39.05 7.92
C LEU A 68 -33.33 -37.64 8.48
N VAL A 69 -34.27 -37.11 9.29
CA VAL A 69 -34.13 -35.81 9.95
C VAL A 69 -32.95 -35.80 10.93
N THR A 70 -32.79 -36.86 11.73
CA THR A 70 -31.64 -36.97 12.65
C THR A 70 -30.30 -37.09 11.93
N LEU A 71 -30.23 -37.82 10.81
CA LEU A 71 -29.04 -37.86 9.95
C LEU A 71 -28.72 -36.48 9.34
N CYS A 72 -29.73 -35.68 8.98
CA CYS A 72 -29.53 -34.30 8.55
C CYS A 72 -28.99 -33.38 9.68
N PHE A 73 -29.40 -33.60 10.93
CA PHE A 73 -28.84 -32.87 12.08
C PHE A 73 -27.38 -33.24 12.37
N PHE A 74 -26.99 -34.51 12.20
CA PHE A 74 -25.59 -34.93 12.36
C PHE A 74 -24.69 -34.49 11.18
N ALA A 75 -25.20 -34.48 9.94
CA ALA A 75 -24.46 -33.99 8.77
C ALA A 75 -24.22 -32.46 8.79
N CYS A 76 -25.05 -31.70 9.53
CA CYS A 76 -24.84 -30.27 9.78
C CYS A 76 -23.81 -29.97 10.87
N LYS A 77 -23.27 -30.98 11.55
CA LYS A 77 -22.13 -30.83 12.46
C LYS A 77 -20.84 -31.16 11.71
N SER A 78 -20.56 -30.41 10.64
CA SER A 78 -19.18 -30.27 10.18
C SER A 78 -18.42 -29.60 11.32
N ASN A 79 -17.36 -30.24 11.82
CA ASN A 79 -16.36 -29.55 12.62
C ASN A 79 -15.84 -28.40 11.76
N LYS A 80 -16.42 -27.22 11.93
CA LYS A 80 -15.74 -25.99 11.57
C LYS A 80 -14.66 -25.87 12.62
N GLU A 81 -13.50 -26.46 12.34
CA GLU A 81 -12.28 -25.78 12.75
C GLU A 81 -12.47 -24.36 12.27
N ASN A 82 -12.56 -23.43 13.21
CA ASN A 82 -12.68 -22.03 12.89
C ASN A 82 -11.42 -21.70 12.10
N GLU A 83 -11.54 -21.65 10.77
CA GLU A 83 -10.56 -21.03 9.90
C GLU A 83 -10.55 -19.57 10.35
N TYR A 84 -9.65 -19.29 11.28
CA TYR A 84 -9.40 -17.96 11.80
C TYR A 84 -8.74 -17.24 10.63
N GLU A 85 -9.53 -16.60 9.78
CA GLU A 85 -8.95 -15.67 8.82
C GLU A 85 -8.27 -14.58 9.65
N PRO A 86 -6.93 -14.46 9.59
CA PRO A 86 -6.25 -13.41 10.32
C PRO A 86 -6.76 -12.06 9.79
N GLU A 87 -7.34 -11.26 10.68
CA GLU A 87 -7.77 -9.91 10.35
C GLU A 87 -6.51 -9.05 10.20
N TYR A 88 -6.27 -8.58 8.98
CA TYR A 88 -5.12 -7.73 8.66
C TYR A 88 -5.52 -6.25 8.74
N GLU A 89 -4.63 -5.41 9.26
CA GLU A 89 -4.78 -3.96 9.13
C GLU A 89 -4.70 -3.55 7.64
N PRO A 90 -5.33 -2.44 7.23
CA PRO A 90 -5.24 -1.95 5.85
C PRO A 90 -3.80 -1.65 5.43
N LEU A 91 -3.44 -2.01 4.20
CA LEU A 91 -2.15 -1.71 3.59
C LEU A 91 -1.84 -0.21 3.70
N THR A 92 -0.84 0.10 4.51
CA THR A 92 -0.46 1.48 4.81
C THR A 92 1.00 1.72 4.45
N ILE A 93 1.22 2.62 3.50
CA ILE A 93 2.53 3.05 3.00
C ILE A 93 2.40 4.48 2.45
N LYS A 94 3.50 5.23 2.48
CA LYS A 94 3.54 6.57 1.85
C LYS A 94 3.36 6.44 0.34
N ASN A 95 2.50 7.28 -0.22
CA ASN A 95 2.23 7.37 -1.65
C ASN A 95 3.21 8.28 -2.42
N TYR A 96 4.24 8.80 -1.74
CA TYR A 96 5.27 9.63 -2.35
C TYR A 96 6.64 9.33 -1.73
N ALA A 97 7.68 9.31 -2.57
CA ALA A 97 9.07 9.16 -2.15
C ALA A 97 10.00 10.06 -2.98
N GLU A 98 11.00 10.64 -2.32
CA GLU A 98 12.17 11.23 -2.99
C GLU A 98 13.39 10.37 -2.72
N VAL A 99 14.19 10.16 -3.77
CA VAL A 99 15.47 9.47 -3.69
C VAL A 99 16.50 10.23 -4.50
N SER A 100 17.67 10.49 -3.93
CA SER A 100 18.76 11.07 -4.71
C SER A 100 19.34 10.01 -5.65
N LEU A 101 19.80 10.43 -6.83
CA LEU A 101 20.57 9.58 -7.73
C LEU A 101 21.69 8.87 -6.94
N GLY A 102 21.84 7.56 -7.14
CA GLY A 102 22.83 6.72 -6.49
C GLY A 102 22.67 6.48 -4.98
N ASP A 103 21.71 7.13 -4.32
CA ASP A 103 21.41 6.94 -2.89
C ASP A 103 20.16 6.08 -2.67
N THR A 104 19.90 5.77 -1.40
CA THR A 104 18.88 4.81 -0.98
C THR A 104 17.84 5.46 -0.06
N THR A 105 16.56 5.27 -0.39
CA THR A 105 15.41 5.63 0.46
C THR A 105 14.63 4.37 0.83
N ASN A 106 14.09 4.31 2.05
CA ASN A 106 13.23 3.22 2.48
C ASN A 106 11.78 3.70 2.64
N LEU A 107 10.85 2.94 2.08
CA LEU A 107 9.43 3.04 2.35
C LEU A 107 9.06 1.98 3.39
N ILE A 108 8.47 2.42 4.49
CA ILE A 108 8.02 1.55 5.57
C ILE A 108 6.57 1.18 5.31
N ILE A 109 6.27 -0.11 5.39
CA ILE A 109 4.92 -0.65 5.31
C ILE A 109 4.47 -0.92 6.75
N THR A 110 3.31 -0.40 7.12
CA THR A 110 2.79 -0.51 8.49
C THR A 110 1.49 -1.28 8.61
N GLY A 111 0.88 -1.69 7.51
CA GLY A 111 -0.32 -2.54 7.49
C GLY A 111 -0.31 -3.49 6.30
N GLY A 112 -1.34 -4.33 6.19
CA GLY A 112 -1.39 -5.46 5.27
C GLY A 112 -0.90 -6.76 5.92
N SER A 113 -0.91 -7.84 5.15
CA SER A 113 -0.32 -9.12 5.52
C SER A 113 1.20 -9.10 5.42
N GLY A 114 1.70 -8.26 4.52
CA GLY A 114 3.11 -8.12 4.25
C GLY A 114 3.73 -9.05 3.23
N ASN A 115 2.89 -9.83 2.56
CA ASN A 115 3.30 -10.57 1.39
C ASN A 115 3.23 -9.62 0.18
N ILE A 116 4.25 -8.78 0.04
CA ILE A 116 4.23 -7.65 -0.89
C ILE A 116 4.87 -8.00 -2.23
N ILE A 117 4.22 -7.56 -3.31
CA ILE A 117 4.81 -7.43 -4.65
C ILE A 117 4.97 -5.94 -4.96
N VAL A 118 6.07 -5.58 -5.59
CA VAL A 118 6.28 -4.26 -6.18
C VAL A 118 6.45 -4.42 -7.68
N GLU A 119 5.67 -3.67 -8.45
CA GLU A 119 5.66 -3.69 -9.91
C GLU A 119 5.80 -2.27 -10.45
N GLY A 120 6.31 -2.13 -11.68
CA GLY A 120 6.50 -0.83 -12.32
C GLY A 120 7.71 -0.07 -11.74
N ASN A 121 8.55 0.42 -12.63
CA ASN A 121 9.63 1.39 -12.43
C ASN A 121 10.51 1.38 -13.69
N ASP A 122 11.08 2.51 -14.05
CA ASP A 122 12.17 2.63 -15.02
C ASP A 122 13.39 3.37 -14.43
N LYS A 123 13.17 4.14 -13.35
CA LYS A 123 14.14 5.07 -12.75
C LYS A 123 14.75 4.65 -11.41
N VAL A 124 14.33 3.55 -10.80
CA VAL A 124 14.85 3.07 -9.51
C VAL A 124 15.13 1.58 -9.51
N ASP A 125 16.16 1.15 -8.77
CA ASP A 125 16.29 -0.25 -8.39
C ASP A 125 15.52 -0.50 -7.10
N ILE A 126 14.85 -1.66 -7.01
CA ILE A 126 13.96 -2.00 -5.90
C ILE A 126 14.42 -3.29 -5.24
N SER A 127 14.46 -3.29 -3.91
CA SER A 127 14.59 -4.50 -3.11
C SER A 127 13.61 -4.50 -1.96
N THR A 128 13.10 -5.67 -1.59
CA THR A 128 12.15 -5.85 -0.50
C THR A 128 12.78 -6.72 0.58
N ALA A 129 12.65 -6.32 1.84
CA ALA A 129 13.03 -7.17 2.97
C ALA A 129 11.78 -7.54 3.77
N GLN A 130 11.56 -8.84 3.96
CA GLN A 130 10.43 -9.42 4.71
C GLN A 130 10.82 -9.74 6.16
N ASN A 131 11.36 -8.76 6.89
CA ASN A 131 11.66 -8.88 8.33
C ASN A 131 10.56 -8.17 9.16
N ASP A 132 10.71 -8.10 10.49
CA ASP A 132 9.76 -7.51 11.47
C ASP A 132 9.17 -6.12 11.12
N LYS A 133 9.81 -5.38 10.20
CA LYS A 133 9.24 -4.22 9.50
C LYS A 133 9.43 -4.41 8.01
N GLN A 134 8.35 -4.68 7.30
CA GLN A 134 8.40 -4.74 5.85
C GLN A 134 8.83 -3.40 5.30
N LYS A 135 9.87 -3.45 4.46
CA LYS A 135 10.44 -2.26 3.83
C LYS A 135 10.64 -2.50 2.35
N ILE A 136 10.34 -1.47 1.58
CA ILE A 136 10.74 -1.35 0.18
C ILE A 136 11.93 -0.39 0.17
N THR A 137 13.08 -0.89 -0.28
CA THR A 137 14.29 -0.13 -0.45
C THR A 137 14.41 0.29 -1.91
N LEU A 138 14.46 1.60 -2.14
CA LEU A 138 14.59 2.24 -3.45
C LEU A 138 16.00 2.80 -3.61
N ILE A 139 16.62 2.56 -4.76
CA ILE A 139 17.91 3.16 -5.14
C ILE A 139 17.69 4.00 -6.40
N GLY A 140 18.06 5.28 -6.35
CA GLY A 140 17.90 6.18 -7.50
C GLY A 140 18.85 5.79 -8.64
N LYS A 141 18.30 5.48 -9.83
CA LYS A 141 19.07 5.04 -11.00
C LYS A 141 19.13 6.10 -12.09
N GLU A 142 18.02 6.80 -12.33
CA GLU A 142 17.92 7.80 -13.38
C GLU A 142 17.02 8.96 -12.94
N ILE A 143 17.41 10.20 -13.22
CA ILE A 143 16.66 11.40 -12.84
C ILE A 143 15.24 11.41 -13.45
N GLY A 144 14.27 11.88 -12.67
CA GLY A 144 12.89 12.08 -13.09
C GLY A 144 11.89 11.34 -12.22
N THR A 145 10.62 11.42 -12.61
CA THR A 145 9.50 10.83 -11.87
C THR A 145 9.10 9.48 -12.47
N THR A 146 8.86 8.48 -11.62
CA THR A 146 8.29 7.18 -11.97
C THR A 146 7.18 6.82 -10.98
N ASN A 147 6.32 5.88 -11.33
CA ASN A 147 5.37 5.27 -10.41
C ASN A 147 5.76 3.81 -10.13
N ILE A 148 5.59 3.40 -8.87
CA ILE A 148 5.66 2.00 -8.47
C ILE A 148 4.29 1.57 -7.91
N PHE A 149 3.88 0.35 -8.20
CA PHE A 149 2.65 -0.24 -7.72
C PHE A 149 2.97 -1.29 -6.66
N VAL A 150 2.43 -1.12 -5.47
CA VAL A 150 2.62 -2.04 -4.34
C VAL A 150 1.32 -2.79 -4.13
N ARG A 151 1.38 -4.13 -4.13
CA ARG A 151 0.23 -5.01 -3.90
C ARG A 151 0.54 -5.98 -2.77
N ASP A 152 -0.39 -6.09 -1.82
CA ASP A 152 -0.39 -7.18 -0.84
C ASP A 152 -1.08 -8.42 -1.45
N LYS A 153 -0.39 -9.56 -1.49
CA LYS A 153 -0.91 -10.78 -2.12
C LYS A 153 -2.07 -11.42 -1.36
N ILE A 154 -2.15 -11.23 -0.04
CA ILE A 154 -3.15 -11.90 0.80
C ILE A 154 -4.40 -11.02 0.92
N THR A 155 -4.24 -9.73 1.22
CA THR A 155 -5.39 -8.80 1.31
C THR A 155 -5.87 -8.32 -0.06
N ASN A 156 -5.03 -8.46 -1.10
CA ASN A 156 -5.24 -7.93 -2.46
C ASN A 156 -5.38 -6.40 -2.52
N GLU A 157 -5.06 -5.69 -1.43
CA GLU A 157 -4.97 -4.24 -1.42
C GLU A 157 -3.77 -3.76 -2.22
N SER A 158 -3.90 -2.58 -2.82
CA SER A 158 -2.82 -2.01 -3.63
C SER A 158 -2.79 -0.50 -3.54
N CYS A 159 -1.61 0.07 -3.80
CA CYS A 159 -1.42 1.51 -3.90
C CYS A 159 -0.38 1.84 -4.98
N SER A 160 -0.50 3.04 -5.54
CA SER A 160 0.50 3.64 -6.42
C SER A 160 1.33 4.64 -5.61
N ILE A 161 2.63 4.61 -5.83
CA ILE A 161 3.58 5.49 -5.14
C ILE A 161 4.35 6.26 -6.22
N GLU A 162 4.24 7.59 -6.19
CA GLU A 162 5.06 8.48 -7.02
C GLU A 162 6.47 8.53 -6.41
N VAL A 163 7.46 8.18 -7.22
CA VAL A 163 8.87 8.23 -6.83
C VAL A 163 9.57 9.28 -7.70
N ASN A 164 10.15 10.28 -7.06
CA ASN A 164 10.91 11.32 -7.74
C ASN A 164 12.41 11.11 -7.48
N VAL A 165 13.15 10.77 -8.54
CA VAL A 165 14.61 10.65 -8.50
C VAL A 165 15.22 12.01 -8.80
N ILE A 166 15.90 12.58 -7.81
CA ILE A 166 16.46 13.94 -7.88
C ILE A 166 17.98 13.90 -7.93
N PHE A 167 18.58 14.99 -8.39
CA PHE A 167 20.02 15.17 -8.27
C PHE A 167 20.42 15.21 -6.79
N PRO A 168 21.59 14.65 -6.42
CA PRO A 168 22.16 14.86 -5.11
C PRO A 168 22.35 16.37 -4.84
N PHE A 169 22.35 16.77 -3.58
CA PHE A 169 22.59 18.17 -3.23
C PHE A 169 23.36 18.32 -1.92
N LEU A 170 24.07 19.44 -1.79
CA LEU A 170 24.66 19.89 -0.55
C LEU A 170 23.87 21.07 0.00
N THR A 171 23.70 21.08 1.31
CA THR A 171 23.11 22.18 2.05
C THR A 171 24.19 22.97 2.76
N LEU A 172 24.17 24.29 2.61
CA LEU A 172 25.04 25.24 3.29
C LEU A 172 24.18 26.10 4.22
N ASN A 173 24.60 26.23 5.48
CA ASN A 173 23.95 27.09 6.46
C ASN A 173 25.03 27.92 7.17
N PHE A 174 24.91 29.24 7.05
CA PHE A 174 25.76 30.18 7.75
C PHE A 174 25.22 30.34 9.17
N GLU A 175 26.07 30.11 10.18
CA GLU A 175 25.71 30.39 11.56
C GLU A 175 25.35 31.89 11.69
N LYS A 176 24.35 32.18 12.55
CA LYS A 176 23.75 33.51 12.68
C LYS A 176 24.81 34.61 12.77
N GLU A 177 24.91 35.38 11.70
CA GLU A 177 25.76 36.57 11.65
C GLU A 177 25.13 37.67 12.49
N GLU A 178 25.87 38.20 13.45
CA GLU A 178 25.57 39.52 14.01
C GLU A 178 25.77 40.55 12.88
N GLY A 179 24.76 41.38 12.60
CA GLY A 179 24.90 42.50 11.64
C GLY A 179 24.30 42.30 10.24
N ASN A 180 23.80 41.11 9.87
CA ASN A 180 23.16 40.85 8.56
C ASN A 180 24.06 41.22 7.36
N HIS A 181 25.34 40.84 7.41
CA HIS A 181 26.34 41.28 6.43
C HIS A 181 26.09 40.74 5.02
N LEU A 182 25.54 39.54 4.91
CA LEU A 182 25.17 38.92 3.64
C LEU A 182 23.85 39.43 3.04
N ASN A 183 23.13 40.34 3.72
CA ASN A 183 21.80 40.78 3.32
C ASN A 183 20.81 39.62 3.05
N ILE A 184 20.98 38.50 3.75
CA ILE A 184 20.10 37.34 3.69
C ILE A 184 19.38 37.17 5.02
N ARG A 185 18.19 36.56 5.00
CA ARG A 185 17.51 36.24 6.26
C ARG A 185 18.39 35.32 7.11
N SER A 186 18.52 35.63 8.40
CA SER A 186 19.22 34.74 9.35
C SER A 186 18.66 33.32 9.27
N ASN A 187 19.54 32.33 9.46
CA ASN A 187 19.23 30.91 9.35
C ASN A 187 18.70 30.51 7.97
N SER A 188 19.15 31.16 6.89
CA SER A 188 18.85 30.68 5.54
C SER A 188 19.61 29.38 5.24
N LEU A 189 18.97 28.49 4.48
CA LEU A 189 19.57 27.26 3.98
C LEU A 189 19.81 27.41 2.48
N PHE A 190 21.06 27.40 2.07
CA PHE A 190 21.43 27.27 0.68
C PHE A 190 21.46 25.80 0.30
N VAL A 191 20.96 25.47 -0.88
CA VAL A 191 20.99 24.11 -1.42
C VAL A 191 21.65 24.16 -2.79
N LEU A 192 22.83 23.55 -2.89
CA LEU A 192 23.63 23.44 -4.09
C LEU A 192 23.33 22.09 -4.72
N VAL A 193 22.69 22.10 -5.89
CA VAL A 193 22.32 20.88 -6.60
C VAL A 193 23.52 20.38 -7.40
N ALA A 194 23.91 19.12 -7.20
CA ALA A 194 24.98 18.45 -7.92
C ALA A 194 24.48 18.07 -9.33
N SER A 195 24.52 19.03 -10.25
CA SER A 195 24.11 18.88 -11.65
C SER A 195 24.94 19.80 -12.53
N GLU A 196 25.01 19.54 -13.83
CA GLU A 196 25.71 20.39 -14.81
C GLU A 196 25.21 21.86 -14.78
N ASP A 197 23.92 22.07 -14.56
CA ASP A 197 23.30 23.40 -14.49
C ASP A 197 23.71 24.21 -13.25
N SER A 198 24.39 23.58 -12.28
CA SER A 198 24.85 24.20 -11.02
C SER A 198 23.77 25.04 -10.30
N ILE A 199 22.53 24.54 -10.26
CA ILE A 199 21.41 25.26 -9.66
C ILE A 199 21.60 25.39 -8.15
N CYS A 200 21.29 26.57 -7.63
CA CYS A 200 21.22 26.83 -6.20
C CYS A 200 19.86 27.41 -5.80
N TYR A 201 19.40 27.01 -4.62
CA TYR A 201 18.23 27.57 -3.95
C TYR A 201 18.61 28.12 -2.58
N ALA A 202 18.00 29.23 -2.16
CA ALA A 202 18.04 29.67 -0.77
C ALA A 202 16.65 29.54 -0.15
N PHE A 203 16.55 28.93 1.03
CA PHE A 203 15.30 28.77 1.78
C PHE A 203 15.35 29.52 3.09
N SER A 204 14.23 30.10 3.49
CA SER A 204 14.08 30.70 4.81
C SER A 204 13.58 29.68 5.84
N TYR A 205 14.05 29.80 7.07
CA TYR A 205 13.56 29.00 8.19
C TYR A 205 12.27 29.58 8.79
N ASN A 206 11.29 28.72 9.05
CA ASN A 206 10.04 29.08 9.70
C ASN A 206 10.09 28.69 11.18
N ASN A 207 10.31 29.67 12.05
CA ASN A 207 10.39 29.47 13.50
C ASN A 207 9.10 28.93 14.12
N MET A 208 7.93 29.20 13.53
CA MET A 208 6.65 28.72 14.07
C MET A 208 6.44 27.23 13.78
N GLN A 209 6.91 26.76 12.61
CA GLN A 209 6.75 25.37 12.18
C GLN A 209 8.01 24.52 12.43
N PHE A 210 9.07 25.12 12.95
CA PHE A 210 10.38 24.51 13.18
C PHE A 210 10.94 23.78 11.94
N LYS A 211 10.67 24.31 10.74
CA LYS A 211 11.13 23.74 9.46
C LYS A 211 11.50 24.83 8.46
N TYR A 212 12.28 24.48 7.44
CA TYR A 212 12.49 25.34 6.27
C TYR A 212 11.24 25.42 5.41
N ASN A 213 10.89 26.61 4.94
CA ASN A 213 9.76 26.82 4.03
C ASN A 213 9.94 26.04 2.73
N ASP A 214 8.87 25.49 2.17
CA ASP A 214 8.92 24.61 0.99
C ASP A 214 9.18 25.38 -0.32
N ILE A 215 8.91 26.69 -0.31
CA ILE A 215 9.19 27.59 -1.42
C ILE A 215 10.53 28.32 -1.15
N PRO A 216 11.51 28.29 -2.07
CA PRO A 216 12.74 29.03 -1.92
C PRO A 216 12.49 30.54 -2.00
N ILE A 217 13.27 31.31 -1.22
CA ILE A 217 13.24 32.77 -1.27
C ILE A 217 14.08 33.33 -2.41
N MET A 218 15.09 32.58 -2.87
CA MET A 218 15.93 32.92 -4.02
C MET A 218 16.29 31.65 -4.81
N LYS A 219 16.49 31.80 -6.11
CA LYS A 219 16.96 30.75 -7.03
C LYS A 219 18.00 31.35 -7.96
N GLY A 220 18.99 30.56 -8.34
CA GLY A 220 19.94 30.92 -9.37
C GLY A 220 20.97 29.83 -9.56
N ILE A 221 22.22 30.24 -9.77
CA ILE A 221 23.33 29.32 -9.99
C ILE A 221 24.44 29.56 -8.98
N TYR A 222 25.23 28.51 -8.76
CA TYR A 222 26.51 28.61 -8.09
C TYR A 222 27.65 28.31 -9.08
N HIS A 223 28.84 28.81 -8.78
CA HIS A 223 30.03 28.51 -9.56
C HIS A 223 31.17 28.14 -8.63
N ILE A 224 31.91 27.08 -8.98
CA ILE A 224 33.03 26.58 -8.19
C ILE A 224 34.29 26.76 -9.02
N SER A 225 35.30 27.41 -8.45
CA SER A 225 36.58 27.63 -9.12
C SER A 225 37.77 27.37 -8.19
N GLN A 226 38.97 27.47 -8.75
CA GLN A 226 40.23 27.27 -8.04
C GLN A 226 40.25 25.95 -7.24
N ASN A 227 39.90 24.84 -7.91
CA ASN A 227 39.82 23.51 -7.31
C ASN A 227 38.95 23.45 -6.04
N GLY A 228 37.82 24.16 -6.04
CA GLY A 228 36.86 24.13 -4.93
C GLY A 228 37.11 25.14 -3.82
N THR A 229 38.20 25.91 -3.91
CA THR A 229 38.53 26.92 -2.88
C THR A 229 37.77 28.22 -3.04
N MET A 230 37.08 28.42 -4.17
CA MET A 230 36.21 29.57 -4.41
C MET A 230 34.80 29.10 -4.78
N LEU A 231 33.80 29.61 -4.07
CA LEU A 231 32.38 29.35 -4.29
C LEU A 231 31.65 30.68 -4.49
N SER A 232 31.13 30.90 -5.70
CA SER A 232 30.36 32.08 -6.07
C SER A 232 28.88 31.74 -6.19
N PHE A 233 28.02 32.69 -5.83
CA PHE A 233 26.58 32.61 -5.97
C PHE A 233 26.07 33.76 -6.84
N ASP A 234 25.11 33.48 -7.72
CA ASP A 234 24.28 34.47 -8.42
C ASP A 234 22.83 34.02 -8.28
N LEU A 235 22.15 34.51 -7.25
CA LEU A 235 20.77 34.16 -6.93
C LEU A 235 19.86 35.39 -7.03
N LYS A 236 18.62 35.16 -7.44
CA LYS A 236 17.58 36.19 -7.56
C LYS A 236 16.32 35.74 -6.84
N GLY A 237 15.63 36.69 -6.20
CA GLY A 237 14.37 36.43 -5.51
C GLY A 237 13.62 37.72 -5.19
N GLY A 238 12.34 37.79 -5.59
CA GLY A 238 11.57 39.03 -5.50
C GLY A 238 12.29 40.17 -6.22
N ASN A 239 12.61 41.24 -5.48
CA ASN A 239 13.33 42.42 -5.98
C ASN A 239 14.80 42.47 -5.48
N SER A 240 15.37 41.34 -5.05
CA SER A 240 16.70 41.28 -4.45
C SER A 240 17.57 40.25 -5.15
N THR A 241 18.88 40.49 -5.14
CA THR A 241 19.91 39.56 -5.62
C THR A 241 20.84 39.17 -4.47
N PHE A 242 21.47 38.01 -4.61
CA PHE A 242 22.54 37.54 -3.74
C PHE A 242 23.71 37.13 -4.63
N GLU A 243 24.68 38.03 -4.73
CA GLU A 243 25.85 37.93 -5.59
C GLU A 243 27.11 38.04 -4.72
N HIS A 244 27.59 36.90 -4.23
CA HIS A 244 28.72 36.83 -3.30
C HIS A 244 29.69 35.74 -3.74
N THR A 245 30.98 35.99 -3.60
CA THR A 245 32.01 34.99 -3.77
C THR A 245 32.73 34.75 -2.47
N PHE A 246 32.84 33.48 -2.10
CA PHE A 246 33.49 33.09 -0.87
C PHE A 246 34.76 32.29 -1.15
N LYS A 247 35.82 32.68 -0.45
CA LYS A 247 37.04 31.88 -0.32
C LYS A 247 36.89 30.89 0.83
N LEU A 248 37.09 29.62 0.53
CA LEU A 248 37.03 28.52 1.46
C LEU A 248 38.41 28.25 2.09
N LYS A 249 38.46 28.02 3.41
CA LYS A 249 39.70 27.75 4.16
C LYS A 249 39.92 26.26 4.50
N ASN A 250 39.06 25.35 4.02
CA ASN A 250 39.07 23.93 4.39
C ASN A 250 39.26 23.02 3.17
N ASP A 251 40.38 22.30 3.10
CA ASP A 251 40.77 21.46 1.95
C ASP A 251 39.80 20.31 1.68
N ASN A 252 39.26 19.67 2.72
CA ASN A 252 38.32 18.55 2.55
C ASN A 252 37.01 19.01 1.91
N VAL A 253 36.55 20.21 2.28
CA VAL A 253 35.36 20.81 1.69
C VAL A 253 35.65 21.29 0.27
N ALA A 254 36.84 21.85 0.00
CA ALA A 254 37.24 22.23 -1.36
C ALA A 254 37.25 21.01 -2.30
N TYR A 255 37.82 19.89 -1.84
CA TYR A 255 37.78 18.64 -2.60
C TYR A 255 36.35 18.18 -2.88
N LEU A 256 35.45 18.20 -1.89
CA LEU A 256 34.04 17.87 -2.11
C LEU A 256 33.38 18.80 -3.15
N LEU A 257 33.58 20.11 -3.03
CA LEU A 257 33.00 21.12 -3.91
C LEU A 257 33.51 20.97 -5.35
N SER A 258 34.82 20.78 -5.56
CA SER A 258 35.41 20.63 -6.90
C SER A 258 34.86 19.46 -7.72
N ASN A 259 34.22 18.48 -7.06
CA ASN A 259 33.64 17.32 -7.72
C ASN A 259 32.10 17.43 -7.90
N MET A 260 31.45 18.51 -7.44
CA MET A 260 29.99 18.60 -7.37
C MET A 260 29.24 18.27 -8.67
N SER A 261 29.75 18.69 -9.84
CA SER A 261 29.10 18.41 -11.13
C SER A 261 29.12 16.93 -11.54
N SER A 262 30.03 16.14 -10.96
CA SER A 262 30.29 14.75 -11.35
C SER A 262 29.81 13.74 -10.29
N ILE A 263 29.22 14.22 -9.20
CA ILE A 263 28.80 13.36 -8.09
C ILE A 263 27.42 12.76 -8.36
N ASN A 264 27.42 11.50 -8.75
CA ASN A 264 26.21 10.69 -8.84
C ASN A 264 25.80 10.07 -7.49
N LYS A 265 26.61 10.24 -6.45
CA LYS A 265 26.34 9.79 -5.07
C LYS A 265 27.15 10.61 -4.07
N LEU A 266 26.48 11.44 -3.28
CA LEU A 266 27.16 12.21 -2.22
C LEU A 266 27.40 11.31 -0.99
N PRO A 267 28.62 11.30 -0.42
CA PRO A 267 28.85 10.66 0.88
C PRO A 267 27.99 11.36 1.93
N LYS A 268 27.41 10.59 2.86
CA LYS A 268 26.68 11.18 4.00
C LYS A 268 27.66 11.99 4.83
N THR A 269 27.47 13.30 4.84
CA THR A 269 28.45 14.22 5.41
C THR A 269 27.79 15.28 6.27
N TYR A 270 28.48 15.66 7.33
CA TYR A 270 28.20 16.82 8.16
C TYR A 270 29.54 17.45 8.50
N LEU A 271 29.86 18.54 7.81
CA LEU A 271 31.15 19.23 7.91
C LEU A 271 30.90 20.66 8.37
N THR A 272 31.90 21.23 9.01
CA THR A 272 31.97 22.67 9.25
C THR A 272 33.15 23.22 8.48
N ALA A 273 32.95 24.34 7.82
CA ALA A 273 34.03 25.05 7.14
C ALA A 273 33.97 26.54 7.43
N SER A 274 35.11 27.20 7.19
CA SER A 274 35.24 28.63 7.30
C SER A 274 35.32 29.25 5.91
N PHE A 275 34.52 30.29 5.70
CA PHE A 275 34.42 31.04 4.45
C PHE A 275 34.84 32.49 4.71
N THR A 276 35.43 33.14 3.73
CA THR A 276 35.64 34.58 3.71
C THR A 276 34.94 35.13 2.49
N ASP A 277 33.99 36.04 2.67
CA ASP A 277 33.43 36.79 1.55
C ASP A 277 34.52 37.70 0.97
N ILE A 278 34.80 37.57 -0.33
CA ILE A 278 35.93 38.27 -0.95
C ILE A 278 35.63 39.75 -1.17
N GLU A 279 34.35 40.11 -1.31
CA GLU A 279 33.90 41.46 -1.57
C GLU A 279 33.97 42.32 -0.30
N THR A 280 33.59 41.75 0.84
CA THR A 280 33.52 42.43 2.14
C THR A 280 34.71 42.14 3.06
N GLY A 281 35.43 41.04 2.82
CA GLY A 281 36.50 40.54 3.70
C GLY A 281 36.00 39.92 5.01
N ILE A 282 34.69 39.75 5.17
CA ILE A 282 34.08 39.22 6.39
C ILE A 282 34.28 37.71 6.46
N ASP A 283 34.68 37.24 7.64
CA ASP A 283 34.90 35.84 7.93
C ASP A 283 33.64 35.19 8.53
N PHE A 284 33.25 34.06 7.96
CA PHE A 284 32.23 33.15 8.46
C PHE A 284 32.92 31.87 8.96
N PRO A 285 33.33 31.81 10.23
CA PRO A 285 34.14 30.71 10.73
C PRO A 285 33.36 29.39 10.83
N HIS A 286 32.03 29.45 10.85
CA HIS A 286 31.13 28.32 11.09
C HIS A 286 30.02 28.25 10.03
N VAL A 287 30.35 27.69 8.87
CA VAL A 287 29.38 27.31 7.85
C VAL A 287 29.17 25.81 7.90
N PHE A 288 27.94 25.39 8.19
CA PHE A 288 27.56 23.98 8.25
C PHE A 288 27.22 23.46 6.86
N ILE A 289 27.82 22.34 6.50
CA ILE A 289 27.68 21.69 5.19
C ILE A 289 27.18 20.27 5.40
N GLY A 290 26.13 19.88 4.69
CA GLY A 290 25.64 18.51 4.76
C GLY A 290 24.73 18.12 3.59
N ASN A 291 24.20 16.91 3.62
CA ASN A 291 23.26 16.38 2.61
C ASN A 291 22.11 15.59 3.25
N LYS A 292 21.95 15.70 4.57
CA LYS A 292 21.00 14.91 5.37
C LYS A 292 19.80 15.72 5.87
N VAL A 293 19.72 17.01 5.53
CA VAL A 293 18.51 17.78 5.83
C VAL A 293 17.42 17.28 4.90
N TYR A 294 16.38 16.67 5.46
CA TYR A 294 15.18 16.30 4.69
C TYR A 294 14.56 17.58 4.16
N LYS A 295 14.93 17.93 2.93
CA LYS A 295 14.39 19.07 2.22
C LYS A 295 13.94 18.61 0.84
N THR A 296 12.64 18.72 0.61
CA THR A 296 12.07 18.58 -0.72
C THR A 296 12.44 19.79 -1.55
N LEU A 297 13.04 19.51 -2.72
CA LEU A 297 13.36 20.54 -3.69
C LEU A 297 12.14 20.85 -4.55
N PRO A 298 11.99 22.09 -5.03
CA PRO A 298 11.00 22.40 -6.06
C PRO A 298 11.16 21.45 -7.25
N LYS A 299 10.03 21.02 -7.84
CA LYS A 299 10.07 20.30 -9.12
C LYS A 299 10.79 21.19 -10.14
N ARG A 300 11.77 20.64 -10.86
CA ARG A 300 12.39 21.34 -11.98
C ARG A 300 11.34 21.44 -13.08
N GLU A 301 11.15 22.65 -13.61
CA GLU A 301 10.37 22.92 -14.82
C GLU A 301 11.11 22.43 -16.07
#